data_AF-A0A2E4AK96-F1
#
_entry.id   AF-A0A2E4AK96-F1
#
_cell.length_a   1.000
_cell.length_b   1.000
_cell.length_c   1.000
_cell.angle_alpha   90.00
_cell.angle_beta   90.00
_cell.angle_gamma   90.00
#
_symmetry.space_group_name_H-M   'P 1'
#
loop_
_entity.id
_entity.type
_entity.pdbx_description
1 polymer ?
#
loop_
_entity_poly.entity_id
_entity_poly.type
_entity_poly.pdbx_seq_one_letter_code
_entity_poly.pdbx_strand_id
1 'polypeptide(L)'
;MTRSEHIEGLELARLTPADVEYFFRTLLPRIPRSTGEDNRPLLDLLRSRLQDTAIYLGDPLAVKFDQTDVEKVVGSICDRLERMKRREWKATKAGTSVLKRLRIQVGEISADLHELAAR
;
A
#
# COMPACT_ATOMS: atom_id res chain seq x y z
N MET A 1 0.87 -16.91 -14.06
CA MET A 1 1.84 -16.13 -13.27
C MET A 1 1.48 -16.31 -11.80
N THR A 2 2.44 -16.73 -10.98
CA THR A 2 2.27 -16.85 -9.53
C THR A 2 2.45 -15.50 -8.85
N ARG A 3 2.02 -15.39 -7.58
CA ARG A 3 2.24 -14.19 -6.76
C ARG A 3 3.71 -13.79 -6.69
N SER A 4 4.60 -14.75 -6.45
CA SER A 4 6.04 -14.50 -6.35
C SER A 4 6.62 -14.02 -7.67
N GLU A 5 6.25 -14.64 -8.79
CA GLU A 5 6.68 -14.22 -10.13
C GLU A 5 6.24 -12.78 -10.44
N HIS A 6 5.01 -12.42 -10.07
CA HIS A 6 4.52 -11.04 -10.22
C HIS A 6 5.37 -10.06 -9.41
N ILE A 7 5.60 -10.35 -8.13
CA ILE A 7 6.36 -9.49 -7.22
C ILE A 7 7.82 -9.33 -7.67
N GLU A 8 8.45 -10.41 -8.11
CA GLU A 8 9.82 -10.40 -8.64
C GLU A 8 9.93 -9.51 -9.88
N GLY A 9 8.92 -9.52 -10.75
CA GLY A 9 8.85 -8.67 -11.94
C GLY A 9 8.70 -7.17 -11.68
N LEU A 10 8.38 -6.74 -10.45
CA LEU A 10 8.18 -5.32 -10.10
C LEU A 10 9.48 -4.56 -9.78
N GLU A 11 10.63 -5.25 -9.73
CA GLU A 11 11.94 -4.67 -9.38
C GLU A 11 11.90 -3.77 -8.13
N LEU A 12 11.19 -4.20 -7.07
CA LEU A 12 10.84 -3.37 -5.90
C LEU A 12 12.03 -2.67 -5.23
N ALA A 13 13.23 -3.25 -5.31
CA ALA A 13 14.46 -2.69 -4.78
C ALA A 13 14.85 -1.34 -5.42
N ARG A 14 14.37 -1.05 -6.64
CA ARG A 14 14.66 0.17 -7.40
C ARG A 14 13.70 1.32 -7.08
N LEU A 15 12.54 1.04 -6.48
CA LEU A 15 11.51 2.06 -6.22
C LEU A 15 12.05 3.15 -5.29
N THR A 16 12.05 4.39 -5.78
CA THR A 16 12.37 5.59 -5.00
C THR A 16 11.20 5.99 -4.10
N PRO A 17 11.40 6.90 -3.13
CA PRO A 17 10.29 7.49 -2.39
C PRO A 17 9.23 8.15 -3.27
N ALA A 18 9.62 8.67 -4.45
CA ALA A 18 8.68 9.25 -5.40
C ALA A 18 7.80 8.18 -6.07
N ASP A 19 8.40 7.04 -6.45
CA ASP A 19 7.67 5.92 -7.05
C ASP A 19 6.65 5.32 -6.07
N VAL A 20 7.05 5.17 -4.80
CA VAL A 20 6.17 4.68 -3.74
C VAL A 20 4.99 5.64 -3.52
N GLU A 21 5.23 6.95 -3.48
CA GLU A 21 4.12 7.92 -3.36
C GLU A 21 3.21 7.88 -4.58
N TYR A 22 3.78 7.81 -5.79
CA TYR A 22 3.00 7.72 -7.02
C TYR A 22 2.10 6.48 -7.03
N PHE A 23 2.61 5.34 -6.56
CA PHE A 23 1.82 4.12 -6.40
C PHE A 23 0.57 4.36 -5.54
N PHE A 24 0.73 4.92 -4.33
CA PHE A 24 -0.42 5.17 -3.44
C PHE A 24 -1.38 6.24 -3.97
N ARG A 25 -0.87 7.30 -4.59
CA ARG A 25 -1.70 8.36 -5.20
C ARG A 25 -2.59 7.84 -6.35
N THR A 26 -2.14 6.80 -7.05
CA THR A 26 -2.87 6.19 -8.17
C THR A 26 -3.62 4.93 -7.78
N LEU A 27 -3.63 4.57 -6.50
CA LEU A 27 -4.12 3.29 -6.02
C LEU A 27 -5.65 3.21 -5.95
N LEU A 28 -6.31 4.26 -5.48
CA LEU A 28 -7.74 4.28 -5.22
C LEU A 28 -8.60 3.80 -6.40
N PRO A 29 -8.43 4.29 -7.65
CA PRO A 29 -9.24 3.82 -8.79
C PRO A 29 -8.99 2.36 -9.17
N ARG A 30 -7.92 1.73 -8.67
CA ARG A 30 -7.55 0.33 -8.97
C ARG A 30 -8.15 -0.65 -7.97
N ILE A 31 -8.61 -0.18 -6.81
CA ILE A 31 -9.19 -1.03 -5.77
C ILE A 31 -10.68 -1.25 -6.07
N PRO A 32 -11.14 -2.50 -6.27
CA PRO A 32 -12.55 -2.76 -6.49
C PRO A 32 -13.36 -2.44 -5.23
N ARG A 33 -14.51 -1.78 -5.41
CA ARG A 33 -15.43 -1.44 -4.29
C ARG A 33 -16.05 -2.69 -3.66
N SER A 34 -16.32 -3.69 -4.49
CA SER A 34 -16.87 -4.99 -4.12
C SER A 34 -16.34 -6.05 -5.07
N THR A 35 -16.47 -7.31 -4.67
CA THR A 35 -16.10 -8.47 -5.48
C THR A 35 -17.07 -9.61 -5.18
N GLY A 36 -17.02 -10.70 -5.96
CA GLY A 36 -17.80 -11.91 -5.69
C GLY A 36 -17.37 -12.59 -4.39
N GLU A 37 -18.21 -13.50 -3.87
CA GLU A 37 -17.95 -14.17 -2.57
C GLU A 37 -16.59 -14.87 -2.53
N ASP A 38 -16.21 -15.54 -3.62
CA ASP A 38 -14.94 -16.27 -3.74
C ASP A 38 -13.70 -15.37 -3.58
N ASN A 39 -13.81 -14.09 -3.95
CA ASN A 39 -12.72 -13.13 -3.94
C ASN A 39 -12.79 -12.15 -2.75
N ARG A 40 -13.88 -12.19 -1.95
CA ARG A 40 -14.06 -11.32 -0.78
C ARG A 40 -12.88 -11.45 0.22
N PRO A 41 -12.37 -12.66 0.55
CA PRO A 41 -11.22 -12.79 1.44
C PRO A 41 -9.97 -12.05 0.95
N LEU A 42 -9.73 -12.04 -0.37
CA LEU A 42 -8.59 -11.34 -0.96
C LEU A 42 -8.76 -9.82 -0.91
N LEU A 43 -9.98 -9.32 -1.16
CA LEU A 43 -10.29 -7.90 -1.01
C LEU A 43 -10.14 -7.44 0.45
N ASP A 44 -10.55 -8.25 1.42
CA ASP A 44 -10.40 -7.95 2.84
C ASP A 44 -8.92 -8.01 3.27
N LEU A 45 -8.12 -8.92 2.72
CA LEU A 45 -6.67 -8.93 2.91
C LEU A 45 -6.02 -7.65 2.38
N LEU A 46 -6.38 -7.22 1.17
CA LEU A 46 -5.90 -5.96 0.59
C LEU A 46 -6.24 -4.76 1.50
N ARG A 47 -7.48 -4.68 1.99
CA ARG A 47 -7.92 -3.63 2.92
C ARG A 47 -7.12 -3.64 4.22
N SER A 48 -6.89 -4.82 4.78
CA SER A 48 -6.07 -5.00 5.98
C SER A 48 -4.63 -4.51 5.79
N ARG A 49 -3.99 -4.85 4.66
CA ARG A 49 -2.63 -4.37 4.34
C ARG A 49 -2.55 -2.85 4.19
N LEU A 50 -3.58 -2.23 3.61
CA LEU A 50 -3.65 -0.77 3.53
C LEU A 50 -3.76 -0.15 4.91
N GLN A 51 -4.60 -0.71 5.77
CA GLN A 51 -4.73 -0.22 7.15
C GLN A 51 -3.41 -0.39 7.93
N ASP A 52 -2.77 -1.54 7.85
CA ASP A 52 -1.46 -1.80 8.45
C ASP A 52 -0.39 -0.82 7.95
N THR A 53 -0.45 -0.46 6.66
CA THR A 53 0.45 0.54 6.08
C THR A 53 0.19 1.93 6.68
N ALA A 54 -1.07 2.34 6.82
CA ALA A 54 -1.42 3.61 7.45
C ALA A 54 -1.01 3.67 8.94
N ILE A 55 -1.21 2.58 9.68
CA ILE A 55 -0.77 2.44 11.08
C ILE A 55 0.76 2.55 11.16
N TYR A 56 1.48 1.82 10.31
CA TYR A 56 2.95 1.83 10.27
C TYR A 56 3.53 3.22 9.97
N LEU A 57 2.86 3.99 9.10
CA LEU A 57 3.22 5.39 8.80
C LEU A 57 2.86 6.37 9.93
N GLY A 58 2.38 5.86 11.08
CA GLY A 58 2.19 6.63 12.30
C GLY A 58 0.89 7.42 12.32
N ASP A 59 -0.17 6.94 11.66
CA ASP A 59 -1.50 7.49 11.87
C ASP A 59 -2.21 6.82 13.06
N PRO A 60 -2.34 7.50 14.22
CA PRO A 60 -2.94 6.91 15.42
C PRO A 60 -4.44 6.63 15.25
N LEU A 61 -5.08 7.27 14.27
CA LEU A 61 -6.50 7.05 13.97
C LEU A 61 -6.73 5.87 13.01
N ALA A 62 -5.70 5.39 12.32
CA ALA A 62 -5.84 4.35 11.31
C ALA A 62 -6.40 3.04 11.86
N VAL A 63 -6.08 2.68 13.11
CA VAL A 63 -6.63 1.49 13.80
C VAL A 63 -8.16 1.56 13.93
N LYS A 64 -8.73 2.77 13.93
CA LYS A 64 -10.17 3.00 14.06
C LYS A 64 -10.87 3.25 12.73
N PHE A 65 -10.15 3.21 11.61
CA PHE A 65 -10.78 3.36 10.31
C PHE A 65 -11.64 2.14 10.01
N ASP A 66 -12.77 2.39 9.39
CA ASP A 66 -13.53 1.33 8.74
C ASP A 66 -12.67 0.79 7.60
N GLN A 67 -12.36 -0.51 7.64
CA GLN A 67 -11.54 -1.16 6.60
C GLN A 67 -12.21 -1.13 5.22
N THR A 68 -13.53 -0.93 5.16
CA THR A 68 -14.26 -0.78 3.91
C THR A 68 -14.14 0.63 3.32
N ASP A 69 -13.79 1.63 4.14
CA ASP A 69 -13.52 3.01 3.73
C ASP A 69 -12.07 3.16 3.22
N VAL A 70 -11.82 2.51 2.09
CA VAL A 70 -10.51 2.49 1.42
C VAL A 70 -10.03 3.89 1.07
N GLU A 71 -10.94 4.80 0.71
CA GLU A 71 -10.60 6.19 0.37
C GLU A 71 -9.95 6.90 1.56
N LYS A 72 -10.53 6.76 2.76
CA LYS A 72 -9.97 7.31 3.98
C LYS A 72 -8.61 6.71 4.34
N VAL A 73 -8.44 5.40 4.20
CA VAL A 73 -7.16 4.73 4.48
C VAL A 73 -6.08 5.20 3.51
N VAL A 74 -6.37 5.20 2.20
CA VAL A 74 -5.41 5.63 1.15
C VAL A 74 -5.10 7.12 1.29
N GLY A 75 -6.09 7.96 1.60
CA GLY A 75 -5.89 9.38 1.87
C GLY A 75 -4.93 9.61 3.04
N SER A 76 -5.11 8.89 4.15
CA SER A 76 -4.18 8.96 5.29
C SER A 76 -2.75 8.53 4.93
N ILE A 77 -2.59 7.45 4.15
CA ILE A 77 -1.27 7.03 3.66
C ILE A 77 -0.63 8.15 2.85
N CYS A 78 -1.35 8.76 1.90
CA CYS A 78 -0.83 9.84 1.06
C CYS A 78 -0.39 11.05 1.90
N ASP A 79 -1.21 11.47 2.85
CA ASP A 79 -0.91 12.59 3.77
C ASP A 79 0.36 12.32 4.59
N ARG A 80 0.52 11.08 5.07
CA ARG A 80 1.69 10.69 5.87
C ARG A 80 2.96 10.65 5.02
N LEU A 81 2.90 10.09 3.82
CA LEU A 81 4.04 10.07 2.90
C LEU A 81 4.48 11.49 2.53
N GLU A 82 3.55 12.41 2.30
CA GLU A 82 3.87 13.82 2.01
C GLU A 82 4.54 14.50 3.21
N ARG A 83 4.06 14.27 4.42
CA ARG A 83 4.68 14.81 5.66
C ARG A 83 6.07 14.22 5.90
N MET A 84 6.25 12.91 5.66
CA MET A 84 7.54 12.24 5.72
C MET A 84 8.54 12.81 4.71
N LYS A 85 8.11 13.15 3.49
CA LYS A 85 8.99 13.83 2.52
C LYS A 85 9.61 15.10 3.03
N ARG A 86 8.85 15.88 3.79
CA ARG A 86 9.32 17.16 4.34
C ARG A 86 10.33 16.98 5.47
N ARG A 87 10.23 15.91 6.27
CA ARG A 87 10.96 15.76 7.54
C ARG A 87 11.96 14.61 7.57
N GLU A 88 11.58 13.43 7.08
CA GLU A 88 12.19 12.16 7.47
C GLU A 88 12.91 11.41 6.35
N TRP A 89 12.57 11.58 5.08
CA TRP A 89 13.39 10.97 4.01
C TRP A 89 14.83 11.49 4.01
N LYS A 90 15.05 12.71 4.53
CA LYS A 90 16.38 13.30 4.74
C LYS A 90 17.11 12.74 5.97
N ALA A 91 16.40 12.12 6.91
CA ALA A 91 16.97 11.45 8.08
C ALA A 91 17.31 10.00 7.71
N THR A 92 18.39 9.84 6.95
CA THR A 92 18.78 8.65 6.16
C THR A 92 18.47 7.28 6.78
N LYS A 93 18.69 7.07 8.09
CA LYS A 93 18.47 5.77 8.74
C LYS A 93 16.99 5.42 8.94
N ALA A 94 16.17 6.37 9.37
CA ALA A 94 14.73 6.18 9.55
C ALA A 94 14.03 6.07 8.19
N GLY A 95 14.38 6.98 7.26
CA GLY A 95 13.88 6.95 5.89
C GLY A 95 14.20 5.63 5.17
N THR A 96 15.42 5.09 5.28
CA THR A 96 15.77 3.83 4.60
C THR A 96 14.95 2.64 5.12
N SER A 97 14.69 2.57 6.43
CA SER A 97 13.87 1.51 7.02
C SER A 97 12.42 1.57 6.53
N VAL A 98 11.83 2.77 6.52
CA VAL A 98 10.45 2.98 6.03
C VAL A 98 10.35 2.67 4.54
N LEU A 99 11.31 3.11 3.72
CA LEU A 99 11.33 2.81 2.28
C LEU A 99 11.37 1.30 2.02
N LYS A 100 12.20 0.56 2.77
CA LYS A 100 12.29 -0.90 2.65
C LYS A 100 10.95 -1.56 2.98
N ARG A 101 10.27 -1.11 4.05
CA ARG A 101 8.95 -1.65 4.42
C ARG A 101 7.88 -1.31 3.37
N LEU A 102 7.85 -0.08 2.87
CA LEU A 102 6.87 0.33 1.86
C LEU A 102 7.06 -0.40 0.54
N ARG A 103 8.30 -0.67 0.11
CA ARG A 103 8.56 -1.51 -1.08
C ARG A 103 7.92 -2.88 -0.98
N ILE A 104 8.01 -3.52 0.19
CA ILE A 104 7.35 -4.80 0.45
C ILE A 104 5.82 -4.65 0.33
N GLN A 105 5.24 -3.61 0.96
CA GLN A 105 3.80 -3.38 0.89
C GLN A 105 3.31 -3.09 -0.54
N VAL A 106 4.07 -2.32 -1.34
CA VAL A 106 3.77 -2.09 -2.76
C VAL A 106 3.72 -3.41 -3.53
N GLY A 107 4.67 -4.32 -3.29
CA GLY A 107 4.66 -5.66 -3.90
C GLY A 107 3.41 -6.46 -3.56
N GLU A 108 3.10 -6.57 -2.27
CA GLU A 108 1.96 -7.33 -1.78
C GLU A 108 0.62 -6.75 -2.28
N ILE A 109 0.44 -5.43 -2.19
CA ILE A 109 -0.76 -4.74 -2.67
C ILE A 109 -0.90 -4.89 -4.19
N SER A 110 0.20 -4.76 -4.94
CA SER A 110 0.20 -4.94 -6.40
C SER A 110 -0.21 -6.36 -6.78
N ALA A 111 0.26 -7.36 -6.05
CA ALA A 111 -0.10 -8.75 -6.28
C ALA A 111 -1.58 -9.02 -5.93
N ASP A 112 -2.07 -8.50 -4.80
CA ASP A 112 -3.49 -8.63 -4.43
C ASP A 112 -4.40 -8.04 -5.52
N LEU A 113 -4.03 -6.87 -6.05
CA LEU A 113 -4.75 -6.24 -7.17
C LEU A 113 -4.68 -7.06 -8.46
N HIS A 114 -3.52 -7.65 -8.76
CA HIS A 114 -3.37 -8.50 -9.94
C HIS A 114 -4.24 -9.76 -9.84
N GLU A 115 -4.23 -10.42 -8.69
CA GLU A 115 -5.04 -11.61 -8.41
C GLU A 115 -6.55 -11.30 -8.42
N LEU A 116 -6.96 -10.12 -7.91
CA LEU A 116 -8.34 -9.63 -7.99
C LEU A 116 -8.80 -9.33 -9.42
N ALA A 117 -7.89 -8.90 -10.30
CA ALA A 117 -8.22 -8.56 -11.69
C ALA A 117 -8.16 -9.76 -12.65
N ALA A 118 -7.43 -10.81 -12.29
CA ALA A 118 -7.25 -12.01 -13.12
C ALA A 118 -8.40 -13.03 -12.99
N ARG A 119 -9.44 -12.72 -12.21
CA ARG A 119 -10.57 -13.60 -11.88
C ARG A 119 -11.90 -12.90 -12.14
#